data_AF-A0A1Z4V700-F1
#
_entry.id   AF-A0A1Z4V700-F1
#
_cell.length_a   1.000
_cell.length_b   1.000
_cell.length_c   1.000
_cell.angle_alpha   90.00
_cell.angle_beta   90.00
_cell.angle_gamma   90.00
#
_symmetry.space_group_name_H-M   'P 1'
#
loop_
_entity.id
_entity.type
_entity.pdbx_description
1 polymer ?
#
loop_
_entity_poly.entity_id
_entity_poly.type
_entity_poly.pdbx_seq_one_letter_code
_entity_poly.pdbx_strand_id
1 'polypeptide(L)'
;MSTKIRKQIYIQPRQEHLLKEIAQQTGISEAEIIRQAIDLHLSEITVPQTDILLWEAEREFIAQIKTRPVQAGGRDWKREDLYER
;
A
#
# COMPACT_ATOMS: atom_id res chain seq x y z
N MET A 1 16.36 -16.78 6.46
CA MET A 1 15.21 -17.38 7.17
C MET A 1 14.37 -16.25 7.73
N SER A 2 13.11 -16.11 7.27
CA SER A 2 12.20 -15.11 7.87
C SER A 2 11.81 -15.60 9.27
N THR A 3 12.26 -14.88 10.30
CA THR A 3 12.01 -15.16 11.71
C THR A 3 10.54 -14.88 12.04
N LYS A 4 9.75 -15.93 12.25
CA LYS A 4 8.34 -15.81 12.68
C LYS A 4 8.25 -15.68 14.21
N ILE A 5 7.39 -14.79 14.70
CA ILE A 5 7.12 -14.60 16.14
C ILE A 5 5.88 -15.42 16.53
N ARG A 6 5.96 -16.21 17.60
CA ARG A 6 4.81 -16.95 18.14
C ARG A 6 3.85 -16.00 18.85
N LYS A 7 2.59 -15.99 18.43
CA LYS A 7 1.48 -15.33 19.13
C LYS A 7 0.41 -16.34 19.51
N GLN A 8 -0.20 -16.16 20.68
CA GLN A 8 -1.35 -16.92 21.14
C GLN A 8 -2.56 -15.97 21.17
N ILE A 9 -3.65 -16.38 20.55
CA ILE A 9 -4.88 -15.60 20.43
C ILE A 9 -6.07 -16.51 20.73
N TYR A 10 -7.13 -15.93 21.29
CA TYR A 10 -8.42 -16.62 21.40
C TYR A 10 -9.26 -16.30 20.18
N ILE A 11 -9.91 -17.33 19.63
CA ILE A 11 -10.83 -17.21 18.49
C ILE A 11 -12.18 -17.80 18.86
N GLN A 12 -13.21 -17.41 18.13
CA GLN A 12 -14.55 -17.95 18.33
C GLN A 12 -14.66 -19.39 17.78
N PRO A 13 -15.53 -20.25 18.34
CA PRO A 13 -15.71 -21.62 17.84
C PRO A 13 -16.04 -21.70 16.35
N ARG A 14 -16.78 -20.71 15.82
CA ARG A 14 -17.08 -20.60 14.39
C ARG A 14 -15.81 -20.36 13.55
N GLN A 15 -14.89 -19.53 14.03
CA GLN A 15 -13.64 -19.23 13.32
C GLN A 15 -12.72 -20.45 13.27
N GLU A 16 -12.67 -21.23 14.35
CA GLU A 16 -11.94 -22.51 14.41
C GLU A 16 -12.45 -23.49 13.34
N HIS A 17 -13.78 -23.64 13.22
CA HIS A 17 -14.37 -24.53 12.20
C HIS A 17 -14.00 -24.09 10.78
N LEU A 18 -14.16 -22.80 10.48
CA LEU A 18 -13.86 -22.24 9.17
C LEU A 18 -12.37 -22.36 8.82
N LEU A 19 -11.47 -22.12 9.79
CA LEU A 19 -10.03 -22.28 9.57
C LEU A 19 -9.67 -23.71 9.16
N LYS A 20 -10.24 -24.70 9.84
CA LYS A 20 -10.03 -26.12 9.53
C LYS A 20 -10.57 -26.51 8.16
N GLU A 21 -11.77 -26.06 7.83
CA GLU A 21 -12.36 -26.33 6.51
C GLU A 21 -11.52 -25.73 5.39
N ILE A 22 -11.11 -24.47 5.51
CA ILE A 22 -10.29 -23.79 4.50
C ILE A 22 -8.92 -24.47 4.40
N ALA A 23 -8.30 -24.83 5.53
CA ALA A 23 -7.02 -25.54 5.53
C ALA A 23 -7.12 -26.89 4.79
N GLN A 24 -8.19 -27.64 5.03
CA GLN A 24 -8.42 -28.92 4.36
C GLN A 24 -8.69 -28.76 2.86
N GLN A 25 -9.46 -27.74 2.46
CA GLN A 25 -9.79 -27.49 1.07
C GLN A 25 -8.60 -26.97 0.26
N THR A 26 -7.76 -26.12 0.85
CA THR A 26 -6.65 -25.44 0.17
C THR A 26 -5.32 -26.17 0.30
N GLY A 27 -5.20 -27.09 1.26
CA GLY A 27 -3.92 -27.74 1.61
C GLY A 27 -2.93 -26.81 2.31
N ILE A 28 -3.35 -25.62 2.71
CA ILE A 28 -2.53 -24.61 3.38
C ILE A 28 -2.73 -24.75 4.90
N SER A 29 -1.68 -24.53 5.69
CA SER A 29 -1.80 -24.57 7.16
C SER A 29 -2.68 -23.45 7.70
N GLU A 30 -3.43 -23.71 8.78
CA GLU A 30 -4.24 -22.70 9.48
C GLU A 30 -3.45 -21.43 9.83
N ALA A 31 -2.21 -21.59 10.30
CA ALA A 31 -1.33 -20.47 10.64
C ALA A 31 -0.96 -19.60 9.42
N GLU A 32 -0.91 -20.18 8.23
CA GLU A 32 -0.66 -19.44 6.99
C GLU A 32 -1.91 -18.69 6.52
N ILE A 33 -3.10 -19.30 6.67
CA ILE A 33 -4.38 -18.62 6.42
C ILE A 33 -4.53 -17.40 7.34
N ILE A 34 -4.20 -17.54 8.62
CA ILE A 34 -4.23 -16.42 9.58
C ILE A 34 -3.26 -15.31 9.15
N ARG A 35 -2.04 -15.65 8.70
CA ARG A 35 -1.08 -14.66 8.21
C ARG A 35 -1.60 -13.91 6.98
N GLN A 36 -2.13 -14.64 5.98
CA GLN A 36 -2.70 -14.04 4.78
C GLN A 36 -3.86 -13.11 5.09
N ALA A 37 -4.73 -13.47 6.05
CA ALA A 37 -5.82 -12.62 6.49
C ALA A 37 -5.31 -11.33 7.17
N ILE A 38 -4.26 -11.43 7.99
CA ILE A 38 -3.61 -10.25 8.60
C ILE A 38 -3.00 -9.36 7.51
N ASP A 39 -2.26 -9.93 6.57
CA ASP A 39 -1.62 -9.18 5.48
C ASP A 39 -2.66 -8.50 4.59
N LEU A 40 -3.77 -9.17 4.28
CA LEU A 40 -4.89 -8.59 3.51
C LEU A 40 -5.49 -7.39 4.26
N HIS A 41 -5.80 -7.56 5.55
CA HIS A 41 -6.38 -6.48 6.35
C HIS A 41 -5.43 -5.28 6.50
N LEU A 42 -4.13 -5.53 6.68
CA LEU A 42 -3.12 -4.48 6.73
C LEU A 42 -2.94 -3.81 5.36
N SER A 43 -3.04 -4.56 4.26
CA SER A 43 -2.98 -3.99 2.92
C SER A 43 -4.13 -3.01 2.69
N GLU A 44 -5.35 -3.35 3.09
CA GLU A 44 -6.52 -2.46 2.99
C GLU A 44 -6.36 -1.18 3.81
N ILE A 45 -5.72 -1.27 4.98
CA ILE A 45 -5.42 -0.10 5.83
C ILE A 45 -4.30 0.77 5.22
N THR A 46 -3.36 0.14 4.50
CA THR A 46 -2.15 0.81 4.01
C THR A 46 -2.26 1.24 2.55
N VAL A 47 -3.28 0.82 1.80
CA VAL A 47 -3.55 1.41 0.49
C VAL A 47 -3.85 2.89 0.76
N PRO A 48 -3.00 3.85 0.35
CA PRO A 48 -3.43 5.24 0.38
C PRO A 48 -4.67 5.25 -0.49
N GLN A 49 -5.81 5.64 0.09
CA GLN A 49 -6.99 5.95 -0.69
C GLN A 49 -6.52 6.90 -1.78
N THR A 50 -6.31 6.35 -2.97
CA THR A 50 -5.91 7.15 -4.11
C THR A 50 -7.20 7.85 -4.46
N ASP A 51 -7.37 9.01 -3.83
CA ASP A 51 -8.55 9.82 -4.04
C ASP A 51 -8.51 10.19 -5.52
N ILE A 52 -9.38 9.53 -6.28
CA ILE A 52 -9.42 9.64 -7.73
C ILE A 52 -9.65 11.11 -8.11
N LEU A 53 -10.34 11.87 -7.25
CA LEU A 53 -10.55 13.31 -7.42
C LEU A 53 -9.26 14.11 -7.22
N LEU A 54 -8.40 13.75 -6.25
CA LEU A 54 -7.08 14.36 -6.11
C LEU A 54 -6.18 14.05 -7.31
N TRP A 55 -6.28 12.84 -7.86
CA TRP A 55 -5.55 12.47 -9.06
C TRP A 55 -6.03 13.23 -10.30
N GLU A 56 -7.34 13.44 -10.44
CA GLU A 56 -7.91 14.26 -11.51
C GLU A 56 -7.48 15.72 -11.39
N ALA A 57 -7.51 16.29 -10.18
CA ALA A 57 -7.03 17.64 -9.91
C ALA A 57 -5.53 17.80 -10.26
N GLU A 58 -4.70 16.82 -9.91
CA GLU A 58 -3.27 16.81 -10.25
C GLU A 58 -3.07 16.73 -11.78
N ARG A 59 -3.87 15.92 -12.48
CA ARG A 59 -3.81 15.83 -13.95
C ARG A 59 -4.20 17.13 -14.63
N GLU A 60 -5.23 17.81 -14.13
CA GLU A 60 -5.62 19.13 -14.62
C GLU A 60 -4.52 20.16 -14.36
N PHE A 61 -3.91 20.14 -13.17
CA PHE A 61 -2.79 21.00 -12.82
C PHE A 61 -1.58 20.81 -13.75
N ILE A 62 -1.18 19.57 -14.02
CA ILE A 62 -0.10 19.24 -14.98
C ILE A 62 -0.46 19.70 -16.40
N ALA A 63 -1.72 19.50 -16.83
CA ALA A 63 -2.18 19.95 -18.13
C ALA A 63 -2.10 21.48 -18.27
N GLN A 64 -2.53 22.21 -17.22
CA GLN A 64 -2.39 23.66 -17.16
C GLN A 64 -0.93 24.09 -17.26
N ILE A 65 -0.01 23.48 -16.51
CA ILE A 65 1.43 23.81 -16.57
C ILE A 65 2.01 23.59 -17.98
N LYS A 66 1.66 22.48 -18.65
CA LYS A 66 2.15 22.20 -20.01
C LYS A 66 1.75 23.25 -21.03
N THR A 67 0.59 23.89 -20.83
CA THR A 67 0.09 24.94 -21.72
C THR A 67 0.62 26.33 -21.39
N ARG A 68 1.33 26.50 -20.26
CA ARG A 68 1.89 27.81 -19.90
C ARG A 68 3.01 28.19 -20.86
N PRO A 69 3.06 29.46 -21.32
CA PRO A 69 4.18 29.95 -22.08
C PRO A 69 5.45 29.85 -21.23
N VAL A 70 6.59 29.59 -21.89
CA VAL A 70 7.91 29.58 -21.24
C VAL A 70 8.07 30.88 -20.47
N GLN A 71 8.20 30.78 -19.14
CA GLN A 71 8.43 31.94 -18.31
C GLN A 71 9.76 32.59 -18.71
N ALA A 72 9.75 33.91 -18.85
CA ALA A 72 10.96 34.68 -19.12
C ALA A 72 11.82 34.71 -17.87
N GLY A 73 12.85 33.87 -17.86
CA GLY A 73 13.75 33.63 -16.74
C GLY A 73 14.34 32.24 -16.92
N GLY A 74 15.66 32.14 -17.03
CA GLY A 74 16.32 30.84 -17.04
C GLY A 74 16.05 30.09 -15.73
N ARG A 75 16.52 28.85 -15.64
CA ARG A 75 16.59 28.21 -14.32
C ARG A 75 17.57 29.02 -13.47
N ASP A 76 17.08 29.63 -12.40
CA ASP A 76 17.91 30.39 -11.44
C ASP A 76 18.77 29.48 -10.55
N TRP A 77 18.50 28.17 -10.58
CA TRP A 77 19.30 27.16 -9.89
C TRP A 77 20.23 26.45 -10.87
N LYS A 78 21.47 26.25 -10.43
CA LYS A 78 22.44 25.40 -11.10
C LYS A 78 22.25 23.97 -10.62
N ARG A 79 22.62 23.00 -11.46
CA ARG A 79 22.47 21.57 -11.15
C ARG A 79 23.26 21.17 -9.89
N GLU A 80 24.32 21.90 -9.57
CA GLU A 80 25.11 21.72 -8.36
C GLU A 80 24.33 22.06 -7.08
N ASP A 81 23.41 23.04 -7.13
CA ASP A 81 22.60 23.50 -5.98
C ASP A 81 21.62 22.41 -5.47
N LEU A 82 21.34 21.39 -6.29
CA LEU A 82 20.50 20.23 -5.93
C LEU A 82 21.23 19.18 -5.08
N TYR A 83 22.56 19.26 -5.00
CA TYR A 83 23.39 18.27 -4.30
C TYR A 83 24.06 18.84 -3.04
N GLU A 84 23.76 20.08 -2.64
CA GLU A 84 24.23 20.62 -1.37
C GLU A 84 23.50 19.93 -0.20
N ARG A 85 24.30 19.26 0.63
CA ARG A 85 23.92 18.56 1.85
C ARG A 85 23.99 19.49 3.05
#